data_AF-A0A4P6TQP1-F1
#
_entry.id   AF-A0A4P6TQP1-F1
#
_cell.length_a   1.000
_cell.length_b   1.000
_cell.length_c   1.000
_cell.angle_alpha   90.00
_cell.angle_beta   90.00
_cell.angle_gamma   90.00
#
_symmetry.space_group_name_H-M   'P 1'
#
loop_
_entity.id
_entity.type
_entity.pdbx_description
1 polymer ?
#
loop_
_entity_poly.entity_id
_entity_poly.type
_entity_poly.pdbx_seq_one_letter_code
_entity_poly.pdbx_strand_id
1 'polypeptide(L)'
;MTMKLINMKAFAFLVSAAMLAGCGGKQEDPGAKATEQPTASSADPVEPQASEPLSDADRVANADTRPAIEVPMTKQERTFVSPPVDFNSDAAAAFYRMVKSDPDVKRVRMPPIPGMEDSSAEERKGFVDDFKTAVFFSKSIRLADGSTLYDLITHCSTGWHDSATAAQVADSNTNHPYVYLQYFMKFKPAEEGFDTEPQALFERYGSRIVAKSGFAGSLLTDPDFMRHSGLRCRGQG
;
A
#
# COMPACT_ATOMS: atom_id res chain seq x y z
N MET A 1 -31.00 21.60 -10.13
CA MET A 1 -30.17 20.67 -9.35
C MET A 1 -28.96 20.34 -10.18
N THR A 2 -27.83 20.96 -9.87
CA THR A 2 -26.62 20.94 -10.69
C THR A 2 -25.62 19.99 -10.02
N MET A 3 -25.43 18.80 -10.59
CA MET A 3 -24.43 17.83 -10.14
C MET A 3 -23.03 18.39 -10.44
N LYS A 4 -22.22 18.60 -9.40
CA LYS A 4 -20.78 18.83 -9.55
C LYS A 4 -20.08 17.48 -9.65
N LEU A 5 -19.49 17.20 -10.82
CA LEU A 5 -18.49 16.13 -10.98
C LEU A 5 -17.26 16.49 -10.15
N ILE A 6 -16.93 15.65 -9.17
CA ILE A 6 -15.64 15.70 -8.47
C ILE A 6 -14.64 14.90 -9.32
N ASN A 7 -13.57 15.58 -9.70
CA ASN A 7 -12.55 15.14 -10.61
C ASN A 7 -11.53 14.27 -9.83
N MET A 8 -11.63 12.94 -9.93
CA MET A 8 -10.60 12.02 -9.41
C MET A 8 -9.38 12.08 -10.32
N LYS A 9 -8.39 12.89 -9.95
CA LYS A 9 -7.05 12.80 -10.54
C LYS A 9 -6.26 11.72 -9.82
N ALA A 10 -6.01 10.63 -10.54
CA ALA A 10 -4.98 9.65 -10.23
C ALA A 10 -3.61 10.35 -10.12
N PHE A 11 -2.95 10.23 -8.98
CA PHE A 11 -1.53 10.58 -8.85
C PHE A 11 -0.71 9.32 -9.08
N ALA A 12 -0.17 9.21 -10.29
CA ALA A 12 0.88 8.26 -10.62
C ALA A 12 2.20 8.73 -9.99
N PHE A 13 2.84 7.85 -9.23
CA PHE A 13 4.20 8.03 -8.72
C PHE A 13 5.19 8.04 -9.89
N LEU A 14 5.92 9.15 -10.03
CA LEU A 14 7.01 9.29 -10.99
C LEU A 14 8.31 8.89 -10.28
N VAL A 15 8.86 7.75 -10.66
CA VAL A 15 10.23 7.33 -10.30
C VAL A 15 11.18 8.13 -11.19
N SER A 16 11.77 9.19 -10.66
CA SER A 16 12.86 9.90 -11.33
C SER A 16 14.17 9.16 -11.11
N ALA A 17 14.58 8.40 -12.12
CA ALA A 17 15.97 7.99 -12.31
C ALA A 17 16.78 9.23 -12.73
N ALA A 18 17.68 9.69 -11.86
CA ALA A 18 18.69 10.69 -12.21
C ALA A 18 19.98 9.96 -12.60
N MET A 19 20.30 9.96 -13.89
CA MET A 19 21.63 9.67 -14.41
C MET A 19 22.09 10.84 -15.29
N LEU A 20 23.43 10.98 -15.33
CA LEU A 20 24.28 11.87 -16.14
C LEU A 20 24.61 13.23 -15.50
N ALA A 21 25.88 13.43 -15.15
CA ALA A 21 26.91 13.81 -16.12
C ALA A 21 28.26 14.04 -15.41
N GLY A 22 29.28 13.26 -15.79
CA GLY A 22 30.68 13.50 -15.44
C GLY A 22 31.50 13.56 -16.72
N CYS A 23 31.80 14.77 -17.19
CA CYS A 23 32.72 15.03 -18.29
C CYS A 23 34.12 15.33 -17.74
N GLY A 24 35.16 14.78 -18.39
CA GLY A 24 36.49 15.40 -18.39
C GLY A 24 37.65 14.43 -18.22
N GLY A 25 38.34 14.11 -19.32
CA GLY A 25 39.64 13.43 -19.27
C GLY A 25 40.16 13.05 -20.65
N LYS A 26 40.98 13.93 -21.23
CA LYS A 26 41.81 13.73 -22.43
C LYS A 26 42.76 12.53 -22.28
N GLN A 27 42.97 11.74 -23.34
CA GLN A 27 44.32 11.30 -23.73
C GLN A 27 44.39 10.86 -25.20
N GLU A 28 45.57 11.06 -25.78
CA GLU A 28 45.96 10.99 -27.20
C GLU A 28 46.10 9.56 -27.79
N ASP A 29 46.05 9.54 -29.13
CA ASP A 29 46.39 8.53 -30.17
C ASP A 29 47.69 7.70 -29.96
N PRO A 30 48.09 6.76 -30.87
CA PRO A 30 47.36 6.00 -31.92
C PRO A 30 47.70 4.48 -31.90
N GLY A 31 46.93 3.62 -32.58
CA GLY A 31 47.40 2.25 -32.82
C GLY A 31 46.42 1.19 -33.30
N ALA A 32 46.34 1.05 -34.63
CA ALA A 32 46.29 -0.22 -35.37
C ALA A 32 45.04 -1.13 -35.36
N LYS A 33 44.88 -1.71 -36.56
CA LYS A 33 44.18 -2.95 -36.97
C LYS A 33 42.71 -2.86 -37.36
N ALA A 34 42.55 -3.02 -38.68
CA ALA A 34 41.40 -3.57 -39.37
C ALA A 34 40.80 -4.76 -38.62
N THR A 35 39.48 -4.76 -38.51
CA THR A 35 38.69 -5.96 -38.24
C THR A 35 37.38 -5.82 -39.01
N GLU A 36 37.02 -6.92 -39.64
CA GLU A 36 35.97 -7.09 -40.62
C GLU A 36 34.60 -6.68 -40.10
N GLN A 37 33.82 -6.15 -41.03
CA GLN A 37 32.45 -5.72 -40.90
C GLN A 37 31.52 -6.93 -41.08
N PRO A 38 30.76 -7.38 -40.06
CA PRO A 38 29.67 -8.31 -40.27
C PRO A 38 28.41 -7.52 -40.62
N THR A 39 27.82 -7.93 -41.73
CA THR A 39 26.54 -7.53 -42.27
C THR A 39 25.43 -7.51 -41.21
N ALA A 40 24.76 -6.37 -41.11
CA ALA A 40 23.59 -6.18 -40.27
C ALA A 40 22.47 -7.16 -40.66
N SER A 41 22.12 -8.05 -39.73
CA SER A 41 20.89 -8.83 -39.77
C SER A 41 19.81 -8.01 -39.07
N SER A 42 18.75 -7.70 -39.82
CA SER A 42 17.56 -7.00 -39.36
C SER A 42 16.87 -7.79 -38.24
N ALA A 43 17.02 -7.32 -37.00
CA ALA A 43 16.13 -7.72 -35.91
C ALA A 43 14.85 -6.90 -36.04
N ASP A 44 13.73 -7.59 -36.26
CA ASP A 44 12.40 -7.00 -36.18
C ASP A 44 12.20 -6.35 -34.79
N PRO A 45 11.61 -5.15 -34.73
CA PRO A 45 11.27 -4.54 -33.45
C PRO A 45 10.21 -5.40 -32.76
N VAL A 46 10.60 -6.08 -31.67
CA VAL A 46 9.67 -6.71 -30.74
C VAL A 46 8.83 -5.59 -30.11
N GLU A 47 7.61 -5.45 -30.61
CA GLU A 47 6.59 -4.59 -30.05
C GLU A 47 6.36 -4.99 -28.58
N PRO A 48 6.44 -4.06 -27.62
CA PRO A 48 6.13 -4.37 -26.23
C PRO A 48 4.67 -4.79 -26.16
N GLN A 49 4.42 -6.08 -25.93
CA GLN A 49 3.08 -6.60 -25.70
C GLN A 49 2.52 -5.89 -24.47
N ALA A 50 1.58 -4.98 -24.72
CA ALA A 50 0.71 -4.42 -23.71
C ALA A 50 0.02 -5.61 -23.03
N SER A 51 0.31 -5.79 -21.74
CA SER A 51 -0.39 -6.79 -20.92
C SER A 51 -1.86 -6.39 -20.90
N GLU A 52 -2.71 -7.21 -21.51
CA GLU A 52 -4.14 -6.98 -21.46
C GLU A 52 -4.60 -6.88 -20.00
N PRO A 53 -5.46 -5.91 -19.65
CA PRO A 53 -5.99 -5.82 -18.31
C PRO A 53 -6.79 -7.09 -18.01
N LEU A 54 -6.31 -7.89 -17.06
CA LEU A 54 -6.97 -9.09 -16.52
C LEU A 54 -8.46 -8.84 -16.30
N SER A 55 -9.29 -9.74 -16.83
CA SER A 55 -10.74 -9.65 -16.74
C SER A 55 -11.21 -9.73 -15.28
N ASP A 56 -12.39 -9.17 -14.99
CA ASP A 56 -12.97 -9.16 -13.64
C ASP A 56 -13.19 -10.56 -13.05
N ALA A 57 -13.49 -11.54 -13.91
CA ALA A 57 -13.63 -12.94 -13.50
C ALA A 57 -12.30 -13.54 -13.05
N ASP A 58 -11.20 -13.20 -13.73
CA ASP A 58 -9.86 -13.67 -13.38
C ASP A 58 -9.35 -13.01 -12.08
N ARG A 59 -9.74 -11.75 -11.80
CA ARG A 59 -9.38 -11.08 -10.54
C ARG A 59 -10.07 -11.67 -9.32
N VAL A 60 -11.34 -12.07 -9.44
CA VAL A 60 -12.09 -12.74 -8.37
C VAL A 60 -11.61 -14.19 -8.22
N ALA A 61 -11.41 -14.92 -9.31
CA ALA A 61 -10.87 -16.28 -9.28
C ALA A 61 -9.45 -16.34 -8.67
N ASN A 62 -8.62 -15.33 -8.93
CA ASN A 62 -7.27 -15.21 -8.36
C ASN A 62 -7.27 -14.52 -6.97
N ALA A 63 -8.42 -14.07 -6.45
CA ALA A 63 -8.57 -13.69 -5.05
C ALA A 63 -8.70 -14.91 -4.13
N ASP A 64 -9.24 -16.02 -4.63
CA ASP A 64 -9.42 -17.26 -3.87
C ASP A 64 -8.12 -18.03 -3.64
N THR A 65 -7.08 -17.80 -4.44
CA THR A 65 -5.75 -18.41 -4.27
C THR A 65 -4.82 -17.60 -3.36
N ARG A 66 -5.16 -16.32 -3.09
CA ARG A 66 -4.32 -15.44 -2.28
C ARG A 66 -4.56 -15.67 -0.79
N PRO A 67 -3.53 -15.54 0.06
CA PRO A 67 -3.71 -15.61 1.51
C PRO A 67 -4.79 -14.63 1.98
N ALA A 68 -5.74 -15.15 2.75
CA ALA A 68 -6.87 -14.39 3.23
C ALA A 68 -7.26 -14.81 4.65
N ILE A 69 -7.87 -13.88 5.37
CA ILE A 69 -8.44 -14.11 6.70
C ILE A 69 -9.89 -13.62 6.74
N GLU A 70 -10.69 -14.23 7.61
CA GLU A 70 -12.02 -13.72 7.96
C GLU A 70 -11.92 -12.91 9.26
N VAL A 71 -12.44 -11.69 9.23
CA VAL A 71 -12.49 -10.79 10.38
C VAL A 71 -13.93 -10.53 10.81
N PRO A 72 -14.22 -10.53 12.13
CA PRO A 72 -15.54 -10.15 12.60
C PRO A 72 -15.80 -8.68 12.27
N MET A 73 -17.04 -8.37 11.90
CA MET A 73 -17.46 -7.01 11.62
C MET A 73 -18.50 -6.53 12.60
N THR A 74 -18.33 -5.30 13.07
CA THR A 74 -19.39 -4.58 13.77
C THR A 74 -20.57 -4.29 12.84
N LYS A 75 -21.74 -3.96 13.41
CA LYS A 75 -22.91 -3.54 12.61
C LYS A 75 -22.58 -2.30 11.77
N GLN A 76 -21.89 -1.33 12.37
CA GLN A 76 -21.47 -0.08 11.75
C GLN A 76 -20.48 -0.31 10.60
N GLU A 77 -19.48 -1.18 10.79
CA GLU A 77 -18.58 -1.60 9.70
C GLU A 77 -19.37 -2.21 8.55
N ARG A 78 -20.27 -3.14 8.85
CA ARG A 78 -21.07 -3.83 7.83
C ARG A 78 -21.86 -2.83 7.00
N THR A 79 -22.50 -1.85 7.64
CA THR A 79 -23.26 -0.81 6.91
C THR A 79 -22.35 0.09 6.09
N PHE A 80 -21.14 0.41 6.56
CA PHE A 80 -20.18 1.24 5.83
C PHE A 80 -19.61 0.54 4.58
N VAL A 81 -19.28 -0.75 4.69
CA VAL A 81 -18.66 -1.51 3.59
C VAL A 81 -19.68 -2.22 2.68
N SER A 82 -20.98 -2.03 2.91
CA SER A 82 -22.03 -2.62 2.06
C SER A 82 -22.32 -1.71 0.86
N PRO A 83 -22.44 -2.26 -0.36
CA PRO A 83 -22.82 -1.46 -1.53
C PRO A 83 -24.22 -0.85 -1.40
N PRO A 84 -24.46 0.36 -1.96
CA PRO A 84 -23.45 1.28 -2.48
C PRO A 84 -22.67 1.96 -1.34
N VAL A 85 -21.34 2.02 -1.47
CA VAL A 85 -20.49 2.69 -0.48
C VAL A 85 -20.56 4.20 -0.72
N ASP A 86 -21.21 4.94 0.17
CA ASP A 86 -21.32 6.39 0.12
C ASP A 86 -20.64 7.05 1.33
N PHE A 87 -19.56 7.78 1.07
CA PHE A 87 -18.75 8.48 2.06
C PHE A 87 -19.42 9.70 2.70
N ASN A 88 -20.48 10.22 2.07
CA ASN A 88 -21.27 11.34 2.59
C ASN A 88 -22.55 10.87 3.28
N SER A 89 -22.76 9.56 3.36
CA SER A 89 -23.92 8.99 4.03
C SER A 89 -23.83 9.11 5.56
N ASP A 90 -24.99 9.07 6.22
CA ASP A 90 -25.06 8.94 7.68
C ASP A 90 -24.33 7.68 8.19
N ALA A 91 -24.25 6.63 7.37
CA ALA A 91 -23.52 5.40 7.68
C ALA A 91 -22.01 5.65 7.73
N ALA A 92 -21.45 6.36 6.75
CA ALA A 92 -20.03 6.75 6.77
C ALA A 92 -19.74 7.69 7.94
N ALA A 93 -20.60 8.67 8.20
CA ALA A 93 -20.46 9.56 9.35
C ALA A 93 -20.49 8.79 10.69
N ALA A 94 -21.38 7.80 10.83
CA ALA A 94 -21.43 6.94 12.02
C ALA A 94 -20.19 6.06 12.17
N PHE A 95 -19.70 5.49 11.06
CA PHE A 95 -18.48 4.70 11.04
C PHE A 95 -17.26 5.52 11.45
N TYR A 96 -17.04 6.69 10.85
CA TYR A 96 -15.92 7.56 11.23
C TYR A 96 -16.00 8.05 12.67
N ARG A 97 -17.21 8.29 13.21
CA ARG A 97 -17.37 8.59 14.65
C ARG A 97 -16.94 7.41 15.52
N MET A 98 -17.31 6.19 15.15
CA MET A 98 -16.88 4.98 15.86
C MET A 98 -15.36 4.83 15.82
N VAL A 99 -14.74 4.92 14.63
CA VAL A 99 -13.28 4.88 14.45
C VAL A 99 -12.60 5.94 15.32
N LYS A 100 -13.07 7.19 15.29
CA LYS A 100 -12.52 8.29 16.09
C LYS A 100 -12.75 8.13 17.58
N SER A 101 -13.75 7.36 18.00
CA SER A 101 -14.06 7.12 19.41
C SER A 101 -13.16 6.05 20.04
N ASP A 102 -12.56 5.18 19.22
CA ASP A 102 -11.69 4.08 19.65
C ASP A 102 -10.43 4.63 20.37
N PRO A 103 -10.13 4.14 21.59
CA PRO A 103 -9.04 4.67 22.40
C PRO A 103 -7.65 4.41 21.82
N ASP A 104 -7.46 3.31 21.08
CA ASP A 104 -6.18 2.97 20.46
C ASP A 104 -5.93 3.89 19.27
N VAL A 105 -6.94 4.05 18.43
CA VAL A 105 -6.93 4.95 17.27
C VAL A 105 -6.70 6.41 17.70
N LYS A 106 -7.28 6.85 18.82
CA LYS A 106 -7.06 8.19 19.38
C LYS A 106 -5.60 8.44 19.77
N ARG A 107 -4.91 7.43 20.31
CA ARG A 107 -3.52 7.55 20.79
C ARG A 107 -2.51 7.66 19.65
N VAL A 108 -2.79 7.04 18.51
CA VAL A 108 -1.92 7.13 17.33
C VAL A 108 -1.96 8.54 16.75
N ARG A 109 -0.81 9.20 16.59
CA ARG A 109 -0.74 10.50 15.90
C ARG A 109 -0.45 10.27 14.42
N MET A 110 -1.16 10.96 13.54
CA MET A 110 -0.86 10.93 12.12
C MET A 110 0.40 11.77 11.86
N PRO A 111 1.39 11.24 11.13
CA PRO A 111 2.53 12.03 10.67
C PRO A 111 2.09 13.20 9.79
N PRO A 112 2.88 14.30 9.74
CA PRO A 112 2.61 15.38 8.82
C PRO A 112 2.70 14.89 7.37
N ILE A 113 1.79 15.33 6.51
CA ILE A 113 1.82 15.02 5.08
C ILE A 113 2.52 16.16 4.36
N PRO A 114 3.67 15.91 3.69
CA PRO A 114 4.37 16.96 2.95
C PRO A 114 3.49 17.58 1.85
N GLY A 115 3.44 18.91 1.77
CA GLY A 115 2.67 19.62 0.73
C GLY A 115 1.17 19.72 1.00
N MET A 116 0.73 19.38 2.22
CA MET A 116 -0.68 19.45 2.63
C MET A 116 -1.06 20.80 3.25
N GLU A 117 -0.11 21.74 3.36
CA GLU A 117 -0.31 23.06 3.93
C GLU A 117 -1.37 23.86 3.16
N ASP A 118 -1.41 23.68 1.84
CA ASP A 118 -2.32 24.37 0.92
C ASP A 118 -3.64 23.60 0.65
N SER A 119 -3.80 22.41 1.22
CA SER A 119 -5.02 21.60 1.03
C SER A 119 -6.21 22.18 1.79
N SER A 120 -7.41 21.99 1.22
CA SER A 120 -8.67 22.36 1.87
C SER A 120 -8.87 21.63 3.21
N ALA A 121 -9.75 22.14 4.06
CA ALA A 121 -10.08 21.48 5.33
C ALA A 121 -10.70 20.09 5.09
N GLU A 122 -11.49 19.97 4.02
CA GLU A 122 -12.17 18.76 3.58
C GLU A 122 -11.18 17.69 3.12
N GLU A 123 -10.19 18.06 2.29
CA GLU A 123 -9.13 17.14 1.86
C GLU A 123 -8.33 16.63 3.05
N ARG A 124 -7.88 17.54 3.93
CA ARG A 124 -7.14 17.17 5.15
C ARG A 124 -7.95 16.23 6.04
N LYS A 125 -9.26 16.48 6.19
CA LYS A 125 -10.14 15.59 6.92
C LYS A 125 -10.22 14.21 6.28
N GLY A 126 -10.28 14.13 4.94
CA GLY A 126 -10.25 12.86 4.21
C GLY A 126 -9.01 12.03 4.53
N PHE A 127 -7.81 12.63 4.43
CA PHE A 127 -6.56 11.95 4.77
C PHE A 127 -6.51 11.45 6.21
N VAL A 128 -6.96 12.28 7.16
CA VAL A 128 -7.03 11.87 8.57
C VAL A 128 -8.00 10.71 8.75
N ASP A 129 -9.17 10.75 8.10
CA ASP A 129 -10.16 9.69 8.19
C ASP A 129 -9.64 8.37 7.58
N ASP A 130 -8.97 8.42 6.44
CA ASP A 130 -8.36 7.24 5.79
C ASP A 130 -7.27 6.62 6.66
N PHE A 131 -6.35 7.44 7.19
CA PHE A 131 -5.27 6.99 8.07
C PHE A 131 -5.83 6.36 9.35
N LYS A 132 -6.79 7.03 10.01
CA LYS A 132 -7.40 6.53 11.25
C LYS A 132 -8.20 5.26 11.02
N THR A 133 -8.82 5.13 9.86
CA THR A 133 -9.53 3.92 9.46
C THR A 133 -8.57 2.76 9.22
N ALA A 134 -7.39 2.99 8.62
CA ALA A 134 -6.33 1.98 8.51
C ALA A 134 -5.86 1.51 9.88
N VAL A 135 -5.58 2.45 10.80
CA VAL A 135 -5.22 2.13 12.19
C VAL A 135 -6.30 1.26 12.84
N PHE A 136 -7.58 1.62 12.67
CA PHE A 136 -8.70 0.85 13.21
C PHE A 136 -8.76 -0.58 12.65
N PHE A 137 -8.64 -0.73 11.33
CA PHE A 137 -8.72 -2.04 10.69
C PHE A 137 -7.52 -2.94 10.99
N SER A 138 -6.32 -2.38 11.21
CA SER A 138 -5.14 -3.17 11.57
C SER A 138 -5.32 -3.99 12.85
N LYS A 139 -6.19 -3.54 13.77
CA LYS A 139 -6.53 -4.27 15.01
C LYS A 139 -7.25 -5.60 14.75
N SER A 140 -7.91 -5.73 13.61
CA SER A 140 -8.65 -6.94 13.22
C SER A 140 -7.82 -7.94 12.41
N ILE A 141 -6.68 -7.50 11.88
CA ILE A 141 -5.79 -8.33 11.06
C ILE A 141 -4.89 -9.14 11.99
N ARG A 142 -5.26 -10.40 12.22
CA ARG A 142 -4.43 -11.35 12.96
C ARG A 142 -3.32 -11.89 12.06
N LEU A 143 -2.10 -11.90 12.59
CA LEU A 143 -0.91 -12.41 11.94
C LEU A 143 -0.74 -13.90 12.25
N ALA A 144 0.11 -14.58 11.47
CA ALA A 144 0.38 -16.00 11.64
C ALA A 144 1.04 -16.34 12.99
N ASP A 145 1.76 -15.39 13.60
CA ASP A 145 2.36 -15.54 14.94
C ASP A 145 1.36 -15.33 16.09
N GLY A 146 0.10 -15.02 15.78
CA GLY A 146 -0.98 -14.79 16.73
C GLY A 146 -1.14 -13.35 17.21
N SER A 147 -0.19 -12.46 16.90
CA SER A 147 -0.30 -11.02 17.17
C SER A 147 -1.25 -10.33 16.17
N THR A 148 -1.55 -9.05 16.39
CA THR A 148 -2.27 -8.24 15.38
C THR A 148 -1.32 -7.36 14.59
N LEU A 149 -1.72 -6.96 13.38
CA LEU A 149 -0.97 -5.97 12.60
C LEU A 149 -0.81 -4.66 13.38
N TYR A 150 -1.82 -4.27 14.16
CA TYR A 150 -1.73 -3.12 15.06
C TYR A 150 -0.58 -3.26 16.07
N ASP A 151 -0.43 -4.44 16.69
CA ASP A 151 0.64 -4.70 17.67
C ASP A 151 2.01 -4.71 17.00
N LEU A 152 2.13 -5.34 15.82
CA LEU A 152 3.36 -5.34 15.04
C LEU A 152 3.80 -3.90 14.73
N ILE A 153 2.90 -3.05 14.24
CA ILE A 153 3.23 -1.67 13.90
C ILE A 153 3.55 -0.87 15.17
N THR A 154 2.72 -0.97 16.21
CA THR A 154 2.81 -0.11 17.39
C THR A 154 3.97 -0.47 18.31
N HIS A 155 4.28 -1.77 18.46
CA HIS A 155 5.24 -2.27 19.45
C HIS A 155 6.54 -2.78 18.84
N CYS A 156 6.51 -3.34 17.64
CA CYS A 156 7.68 -3.95 17.02
C CYS A 156 8.35 -3.04 15.98
N SER A 157 7.58 -2.29 15.18
CA SER A 157 8.11 -1.33 14.22
C SER A 157 8.53 0.01 14.89
N THR A 158 8.97 1.00 14.10
CA THR A 158 9.18 2.38 14.59
C THR A 158 7.88 3.11 14.93
N GLY A 159 6.73 2.49 14.67
CA GLY A 159 5.40 3.03 14.90
C GLY A 159 4.76 3.54 13.60
N TRP A 160 3.68 4.31 13.76
CA TRP A 160 2.94 4.92 12.66
C TRP A 160 3.66 6.16 12.15
N HIS A 161 4.71 5.96 11.33
CA HIS A 161 5.64 7.01 10.91
C HIS A 161 5.37 7.52 9.49
N ASP A 162 4.65 6.77 8.66
CA ASP A 162 4.32 7.14 7.29
C ASP A 162 2.83 7.52 7.16
N SER A 163 2.59 8.74 6.70
CA SER A 163 1.26 9.28 6.48
C SER A 163 0.53 8.67 5.27
N ALA A 164 1.22 7.96 4.39
CA ALA A 164 0.64 7.21 3.29
C ALA A 164 -0.05 5.90 3.75
N THR A 165 0.08 5.52 5.02
CA THR A 165 -0.75 4.46 5.61
C THR A 165 -2.22 4.86 5.56
N ALA A 166 -3.04 4.11 4.82
CA ALA A 166 -4.39 4.54 4.48
C ALA A 166 -5.35 3.36 4.24
N ALA A 167 -6.64 3.63 4.45
CA ALA A 167 -7.75 2.74 4.11
C ALA A 167 -8.69 3.49 3.17
N GLN A 168 -8.64 3.15 1.88
CA GLN A 168 -9.36 3.85 0.82
C GLN A 168 -10.36 2.92 0.16
N VAL A 169 -11.59 3.38 -0.08
CA VAL A 169 -12.51 2.57 -0.90
C VAL A 169 -12.06 2.70 -2.34
N ALA A 170 -11.75 1.56 -2.95
CA ALA A 170 -11.46 1.49 -4.36
C ALA A 170 -12.76 1.15 -5.10
N ASP A 171 -13.22 2.06 -5.93
CA ASP A 171 -14.38 1.88 -6.81
C ASP A 171 -13.95 1.36 -8.20
N SER A 172 -12.83 0.63 -8.27
CA SER A 172 -12.28 0.17 -9.55
C SER A 172 -13.16 -0.88 -10.23
N ASN A 173 -14.14 -1.44 -9.53
CA ASN A 173 -15.16 -2.34 -10.05
C ASN A 173 -16.49 -1.99 -9.41
N THR A 174 -17.37 -1.35 -10.18
CA THR A 174 -18.70 -0.87 -9.78
C THR A 174 -19.61 -1.96 -9.21
N ASN A 175 -19.29 -3.24 -9.38
CA ASN A 175 -20.07 -4.37 -8.87
C ASN A 175 -19.57 -4.92 -7.52
N HIS A 176 -18.31 -4.67 -7.16
CA HIS A 176 -17.69 -5.22 -5.94
C HIS A 176 -16.77 -4.19 -5.26
N PRO A 177 -17.33 -3.18 -4.57
CA PRO A 177 -16.51 -2.22 -3.85
C PRO A 177 -15.72 -2.94 -2.74
N TYR A 178 -14.45 -2.56 -2.60
CA TYR A 178 -13.58 -3.05 -1.54
C TYR A 178 -12.83 -1.88 -0.90
N VAL A 179 -12.39 -2.11 0.34
CA VAL A 179 -11.47 -1.16 0.99
C VAL A 179 -10.05 -1.63 0.74
N TYR A 180 -9.28 -0.83 0.03
CA TYR A 180 -7.85 -1.01 -0.12
C TYR A 180 -7.14 -0.55 1.16
N LEU A 181 -6.35 -1.41 1.75
CA LEU A 181 -5.59 -1.14 2.97
C LEU A 181 -4.11 -1.14 2.64
N GLN A 182 -3.42 -0.06 2.99
CA GLN A 182 -2.00 0.11 2.75
C GLN A 182 -1.31 0.49 4.05
N TYR A 183 -0.26 -0.26 4.38
CA TYR A 183 0.55 -0.04 5.59
C TYR A 183 2.02 0.04 5.22
N PHE A 184 2.67 1.08 5.70
CA PHE A 184 4.12 1.28 5.59
C PHE A 184 4.73 1.10 6.97
N MET A 185 5.61 0.12 7.09
CA MET A 185 6.24 -0.24 8.34
C MET A 185 7.73 -0.05 8.21
N LYS A 186 8.39 0.36 9.29
CA LYS A 186 9.84 0.53 9.32
C LYS A 186 10.39 -0.25 10.48
N PHE A 187 11.33 -1.13 10.19
CA PHE A 187 11.98 -1.99 11.18
C PHE A 187 13.47 -1.75 11.18
N LYS A 188 14.11 -2.08 12.31
CA LYS A 188 15.57 -2.21 12.32
C LYS A 188 15.95 -3.50 11.57
N PRO A 189 16.99 -3.48 10.73
CA PRO A 189 17.48 -4.68 10.08
C PRO A 189 18.09 -5.61 11.14
N ALA A 190 17.95 -6.93 10.95
CA ALA A 190 18.50 -7.94 11.86
C ALA A 190 20.04 -7.90 11.91
N GLU A 191 20.68 -7.66 10.76
CA GLU A 191 22.12 -7.42 10.62
C GLU A 191 22.41 -5.92 10.51
N GLU A 192 23.64 -5.47 10.80
CA GLU A 192 24.03 -4.06 10.62
C GLU A 192 23.78 -3.62 9.17
N GLY A 193 22.90 -2.65 8.96
CA GLY A 193 22.45 -2.25 7.64
C GLY A 193 21.43 -1.10 7.66
N PHE A 194 20.81 -0.84 6.52
CA PHE A 194 19.78 0.19 6.36
C PHE A 194 18.42 -0.28 6.92
N ASP A 195 17.66 0.66 7.47
CA ASP A 195 16.27 0.40 7.88
C ASP A 195 15.47 -0.17 6.70
N THR A 196 14.72 -1.24 6.96
CA THR A 196 13.86 -1.86 5.95
C THR A 196 12.45 -1.32 6.11
N GLU A 197 11.86 -0.86 5.00
CA GLU A 197 10.53 -0.28 4.97
C GLU A 197 9.55 -1.16 4.17
N PRO A 198 9.17 -2.35 4.68
CA PRO A 198 8.25 -3.21 3.96
C PRO A 198 6.85 -2.61 3.88
N GLN A 199 6.21 -2.82 2.74
CA GLN A 199 4.83 -2.42 2.47
C GLN A 199 3.88 -3.62 2.53
N ALA A 200 2.86 -3.54 3.37
CA ALA A 200 1.78 -4.51 3.42
C ALA A 200 0.52 -3.94 2.76
N LEU A 201 0.05 -4.62 1.73
CA LEU A 201 -1.14 -4.25 0.97
C LEU A 201 -2.22 -5.31 1.14
N PHE A 202 -3.45 -4.89 1.39
CA PHE A 202 -4.62 -5.78 1.50
C PHE A 202 -5.84 -5.21 0.77
N GLU A 203 -6.75 -6.09 0.38
CA GLU A 203 -8.12 -5.74 -0.01
C GLU A 203 -9.09 -6.30 1.03
N ARG A 204 -10.04 -5.48 1.48
CA ARG A 204 -11.12 -5.91 2.37
C ARG A 204 -12.46 -5.94 1.62
N TYR A 205 -13.02 -7.14 1.51
CA TYR A 205 -14.33 -7.44 0.97
C TYR A 205 -15.26 -7.85 2.11
N GLY A 206 -15.92 -6.88 2.74
CA GLY A 206 -16.74 -7.15 3.93
C GLY A 206 -15.90 -7.75 5.07
N SER A 207 -16.19 -9.01 5.44
CA SER A 207 -15.46 -9.74 6.48
C SER A 207 -14.14 -10.34 5.98
N ARG A 208 -13.92 -10.43 4.68
CA ARG A 208 -12.75 -11.10 4.12
C ARG A 208 -11.64 -10.08 3.85
N ILE A 209 -10.44 -10.32 4.36
CA ILE A 209 -9.24 -9.54 4.05
C ILE A 209 -8.27 -10.41 3.28
N VAL A 210 -7.86 -9.96 2.09
CA VAL A 210 -7.00 -10.68 1.15
C VAL A 210 -5.68 -9.94 0.99
N ALA A 211 -4.56 -10.64 1.09
CA ALA A 211 -3.24 -10.07 0.85
C ALA A 211 -3.05 -9.67 -0.63
N LYS A 212 -2.34 -8.57 -0.86
CA LYS A 212 -1.98 -8.04 -2.19
C LYS A 212 -0.48 -7.94 -2.44
N SER A 213 0.32 -7.75 -1.39
CA SER A 213 1.79 -7.79 -1.51
C SER A 213 2.33 -9.12 -0.95
N GLY A 214 3.54 -9.50 -1.37
CA GLY A 214 4.21 -10.70 -0.86
C GLY A 214 4.39 -10.65 0.66
N PHE A 215 4.80 -9.48 1.19
CA PHE A 215 4.93 -9.29 2.64
C PHE A 215 3.60 -9.42 3.38
N ALA A 216 2.50 -8.88 2.83
CA ALA A 216 1.16 -9.09 3.38
C ALA A 216 0.76 -10.57 3.37
N GLY A 217 1.16 -11.33 2.36
CA GLY A 217 0.97 -12.78 2.33
C GLY A 217 1.70 -13.47 3.48
N SER A 218 3.00 -13.21 3.62
CA SER A 218 3.82 -13.77 4.70
C SER A 218 3.27 -13.44 6.09
N LEU A 219 2.82 -12.20 6.30
CA LEU A 219 2.18 -11.77 7.55
C LEU A 219 0.98 -12.66 7.96
N LEU A 220 0.22 -13.15 6.98
CA LEU A 220 -0.97 -13.98 7.22
C LEU A 220 -0.67 -15.48 7.32
N THR A 221 0.43 -15.97 6.76
CA THR A 221 0.68 -17.41 6.61
C THR A 221 1.93 -17.95 7.31
N ASP A 222 2.91 -17.10 7.58
CA ASP A 222 4.23 -17.51 8.08
C ASP A 222 4.46 -16.96 9.49
N PRO A 223 4.48 -17.77 10.56
CA PRO A 223 4.72 -17.29 11.92
C PRO A 223 6.16 -16.77 12.13
N ASP A 224 7.09 -17.08 11.23
CA ASP A 224 8.49 -16.65 11.28
C ASP A 224 8.80 -15.50 10.29
N PHE A 225 7.77 -14.81 9.78
CA PHE A 225 7.89 -13.78 8.73
C PHE A 225 8.95 -12.71 9.01
N MET A 226 9.13 -12.31 10.28
CA MET A 226 10.15 -11.35 10.70
C MET A 226 11.55 -11.88 10.39
N ARG A 227 11.85 -13.11 10.82
CA ARG A 227 13.15 -13.76 10.61
C ARG A 227 13.41 -13.97 9.12
N HIS A 228 12.44 -14.52 8.39
CA HIS A 228 12.60 -14.78 6.95
C HIS A 228 12.74 -13.50 6.12
N SER A 229 12.21 -12.38 6.60
CA SER A 229 12.36 -11.06 5.97
C SER A 229 13.58 -10.27 6.49
N GLY A 230 14.40 -10.85 7.38
CA GLY A 230 15.58 -10.18 7.95
C GLY A 230 15.25 -9.01 8.88
N LEU A 231 14.06 -9.00 9.49
CA LEU A 231 13.53 -7.92 10.32
C LEU A 231 13.65 -8.26 11.81
N ARG A 232 13.83 -7.25 12.66
CA ARG A 232 13.74 -7.39 14.13
C ARG A 232 12.88 -6.31 14.77
N CYS A 233 12.29 -6.65 15.92
CA CYS A 233 11.53 -5.69 16.71
C CYS A 233 12.43 -4.63 17.35
N ARG A 234 11.91 -3.41 17.44
CA ARG A 234 12.53 -2.31 18.17
C ARG A 234 12.72 -2.70 19.64
N GLY A 235 13.97 -2.68 20.10
CA GLY A 235 14.31 -2.98 21.50
C GLY A 235 14.80 -4.42 21.74
N GLN A 236 14.79 -5.28 20.73
CA GLN A 236 15.54 -6.54 20.77
C GLN A 236 16.97 -6.26 20.26
N GLY A 237 17.92 -6.25 21.20
CA GLY A 237 19.35 -6.05 21.00
C GLY A 237 20.11 -6.69 22.14
#